data_AF-X0T3Z6-F1
#
_entry.id   AF-X0T3Z6-F1
#
_cell.length_a   1.000
_cell.length_b   1.000
_cell.length_c   1.000
_cell.angle_alpha   90.00
_cell.angle_beta   90.00
_cell.angle_gamma   90.00
#
_symmetry.space_group_name_H-M   'P 1'
#
loop_
_entity.id
_entity.type
_entity.pdbx_description
1 polymer ?
#
loop_
_entity_poly.entity_id
_entity_poly.type
_entity_poly.pdbx_seq_one_letter_code
_entity_poly.pdbx_strand_id
1 'polypeptide(L)'
;MANDDLRWDIPYHQAFFKTSHNSFNMSIRKQLNHGVRGLEYDIHDNRIQEVKDFEVYHLPRHVDAAINVDGNPGDLLLSNWLTLLKDWSDEQNNENAPITLFIELKDCIVDANNEPSELYGIKRLNNVILDTLSPNYIYSHSDFRKNDNQWPTVRELKGRVIIVLTSYWGGYWASSEGGFDSRLQYLNNC
;
A
#
# COMPACT_ATOMS: atom_id res chain seq x y z
N MET A 1 -10.39 -33.30 5.88
CA MET A 1 -11.58 -32.43 5.74
C MET A 1 -11.22 -31.38 4.71
N ALA A 2 -11.82 -31.43 3.53
CA ALA A 2 -11.57 -30.44 2.49
C ALA A 2 -12.08 -29.07 2.99
N ASN A 3 -11.27 -28.04 2.79
CA ASN A 3 -11.45 -26.71 3.34
C ASN A 3 -12.49 -25.96 2.49
N ASP A 4 -13.78 -26.22 2.74
CA ASP A 4 -14.92 -25.66 1.98
C ASP A 4 -15.15 -24.14 2.18
N ASP A 5 -14.33 -23.47 2.99
CA ASP A 5 -14.57 -22.07 3.38
C ASP A 5 -13.82 -21.00 2.58
N LEU A 6 -12.90 -21.38 1.68
CA LEU A 6 -12.26 -20.39 0.82
C LEU A 6 -12.99 -20.26 -0.52
N ARG A 7 -13.88 -19.27 -0.58
CA ARG A 7 -14.53 -18.86 -1.82
C ARG A 7 -13.55 -18.06 -2.67
N TRP A 8 -12.78 -18.75 -3.50
CA TRP A 8 -11.85 -18.14 -4.44
C TRP A 8 -12.55 -17.55 -5.68
N ASP A 9 -13.73 -18.06 -6.02
CA ASP A 9 -14.45 -17.71 -7.26
C ASP A 9 -15.48 -16.58 -7.07
N ILE A 10 -15.49 -15.91 -5.93
CA ILE A 10 -16.31 -14.70 -5.73
C ILE A 10 -15.55 -13.46 -6.21
N PRO A 11 -16.23 -12.44 -6.76
CA PRO A 11 -15.64 -11.15 -7.05
C PRO A 11 -15.00 -10.53 -5.81
N TYR A 12 -13.84 -9.89 -5.96
CA TYR A 12 -13.08 -9.31 -4.85
C TYR A 12 -13.91 -8.36 -3.97
N HIS A 13 -14.75 -7.51 -4.59
CA HIS A 13 -15.63 -6.58 -3.87
C HIS A 13 -16.72 -7.25 -3.02
N GLN A 14 -16.95 -8.56 -3.18
CA GLN A 14 -17.90 -9.35 -2.40
C GLN A 14 -17.22 -10.24 -1.36
N ALA A 15 -15.88 -10.29 -1.37
CA ALA A 15 -15.10 -11.07 -0.43
C ALA A 15 -14.88 -10.31 0.88
N PHE A 16 -14.81 -11.05 1.98
CA PHE A 16 -14.47 -10.51 3.30
C PHE A 16 -13.07 -10.99 3.69
N PHE A 17 -12.21 -10.04 4.07
CA PHE A 17 -10.85 -10.29 4.49
C PHE A 17 -10.64 -9.82 5.93
N LYS A 18 -9.84 -10.56 6.70
CA LYS A 18 -9.34 -10.08 7.99
C LYS A 18 -8.39 -8.91 7.72
N THR A 19 -8.59 -7.83 8.46
CA THR A 19 -7.76 -6.63 8.41
C THR A 19 -7.05 -6.40 9.75
N SER A 20 -6.01 -5.57 9.71
CA SER A 20 -5.27 -5.12 10.89
C SER A 20 -5.02 -3.62 10.76
N HIS A 21 -5.01 -2.92 11.89
CA HIS A 21 -4.81 -1.48 11.99
C HIS A 21 -3.41 -1.21 12.54
N ASN A 22 -2.69 -0.25 11.96
CA ASN A 22 -1.26 -0.01 12.21
C ASN A 22 -0.43 -1.31 12.14
N SER A 23 -0.55 -2.05 11.03
CA SER A 23 0.03 -3.40 10.89
C SER A 23 1.54 -3.45 11.15
N PHE A 24 2.25 -2.34 10.88
CA PHE A 24 3.68 -2.16 11.08
C PHE A 24 4.12 -2.23 12.56
N ASN A 25 3.20 -2.12 13.52
CA ASN A 25 3.48 -2.24 14.96
C ASN A 25 3.63 -3.71 15.42
N MET A 26 3.45 -4.67 14.52
CA MET A 26 3.55 -6.10 14.80
C MET A 26 4.28 -6.82 13.66
N SER A 27 4.60 -8.11 13.85
CA SER A 27 5.14 -8.93 12.77
C SER A 27 4.17 -9.02 11.59
N ILE A 28 4.59 -8.54 10.42
CA ILE A 28 3.81 -8.61 9.18
C ILE A 28 3.67 -10.07 8.73
N ARG A 29 4.77 -10.83 8.75
CA ARG A 29 4.76 -12.26 8.39
C ARG A 29 3.78 -13.05 9.26
N LYS A 30 3.76 -12.79 10.57
CA LYS A 30 2.81 -13.45 11.47
C LYS A 30 1.38 -13.10 11.11
N GLN A 31 1.06 -11.83 10.86
CA GLN A 31 -0.29 -11.41 10.44
C GLN A 31 -0.72 -12.13 9.15
N LEU A 32 0.13 -12.13 8.13
CA LEU A 32 -0.12 -12.78 6.84
C LEU A 32 -0.31 -14.30 6.99
N ASN A 33 0.52 -14.96 7.81
CA ASN A 33 0.42 -16.39 8.13
C ASN A 33 -0.87 -16.75 8.89
N HIS A 34 -1.48 -15.80 9.61
CA HIS A 34 -2.77 -15.99 10.29
C HIS A 34 -3.99 -15.60 9.42
N GLY A 35 -3.76 -15.36 8.13
CA GLY A 35 -4.81 -15.07 7.15
C GLY A 35 -5.28 -13.61 7.11
N VAL A 36 -4.54 -12.69 7.72
CA VAL A 36 -4.75 -11.25 7.49
C VAL A 36 -4.42 -10.95 6.03
N ARG A 37 -5.31 -10.20 5.37
CA ARG A 37 -5.14 -9.77 3.97
C ARG A 37 -5.39 -8.28 3.78
N GLY A 38 -5.93 -7.57 4.77
CA GLY A 38 -5.84 -6.11 4.86
C GLY A 38 -4.75 -5.68 5.83
N LEU A 39 -3.72 -5.01 5.32
CA LEU A 39 -2.64 -4.40 6.10
C LEU A 39 -2.66 -2.89 5.95
N GLU A 40 -2.14 -2.18 6.93
CA GLU A 40 -2.03 -0.72 6.95
C GLU A 40 -0.61 -0.29 7.27
N TYR A 41 -0.09 0.63 6.45
CA TYR A 41 1.19 1.34 6.67
C TYR A 41 0.94 2.85 6.73
N ASP A 42 1.30 3.44 7.86
CA ASP A 42 1.36 4.89 8.06
C ASP A 42 2.69 5.38 7.49
N ILE A 43 2.65 6.29 6.54
CA ILE A 43 3.85 6.79 5.89
C ILE A 43 4.03 8.30 6.08
N HIS A 44 5.30 8.68 6.24
CA HIS A 44 5.76 10.04 6.44
C HIS A 44 6.77 10.41 5.35
N ASP A 45 6.76 11.67 4.94
CA ASP A 45 7.59 12.19 3.85
C ASP A 45 8.62 13.23 4.32
N ASN A 46 8.77 13.43 5.64
CA ASN A 46 9.61 14.50 6.20
C ASN A 46 11.07 14.47 5.69
N ARG A 47 11.58 13.30 5.30
CA ARG A 47 12.96 13.10 4.82
C ARG A 47 13.04 12.68 3.35
N ILE A 48 11.95 12.80 2.59
CA ILE A 48 11.83 12.28 1.22
C ILE A 48 12.91 12.81 0.26
N GLN A 49 13.45 14.01 0.48
CA GLN A 49 14.55 14.55 -0.31
C GLN A 49 15.90 13.88 0.00
N GLU A 50 16.12 13.51 1.25
CA GLU A 50 17.34 12.86 1.72
C GLU A 50 17.36 11.38 1.33
N VAL A 51 16.30 10.66 1.68
CA VAL A 51 16.24 9.19 1.54
C VAL A 51 15.61 8.74 0.23
N LYS A 52 14.92 9.64 -0.49
CA LYS A 52 14.20 9.34 -1.75
C LYS A 52 13.18 8.21 -1.59
N ASP A 53 12.62 8.10 -0.40
CA ASP A 53 11.65 7.10 0.03
C ASP A 53 10.76 7.70 1.13
N PHE A 54 9.77 6.94 1.59
CA PHE A 54 8.91 7.27 2.72
C PHE A 54 9.30 6.43 3.93
N GLU A 55 9.02 6.95 5.12
CA GLU A 55 9.29 6.25 6.38
C GLU A 55 7.98 5.74 6.99
N VAL A 56 7.98 4.49 7.48
CA VAL A 56 6.81 3.79 8.05
C VAL A 56 6.82 3.87 9.57
N TYR A 57 5.89 4.62 10.17
CA TYR A 57 5.67 4.70 11.61
C TYR A 57 4.40 5.50 11.92
N HIS A 58 3.86 5.45 13.15
CA HIS A 58 2.59 6.11 13.48
C HIS A 58 2.74 7.62 13.75
N LEU A 59 3.69 8.02 14.62
CA LEU A 59 3.88 9.43 15.02
C LEU A 59 5.36 9.86 14.99
N PRO A 60 5.70 11.08 14.51
CA PRO A 60 7.10 11.53 14.36
C PRO A 60 7.95 11.54 15.63
N ARG A 61 7.32 11.57 16.80
CA ARG A 61 8.00 11.59 18.10
C ARG A 61 8.10 10.22 18.77
N HIS A 62 7.52 9.20 18.15
CA HIS A 62 7.50 7.85 18.68
C HIS A 62 7.47 6.84 17.53
N VAL A 63 8.64 6.31 17.17
CA VAL A 63 8.77 5.23 16.20
C VAL A 63 8.30 3.94 16.88
N ASP A 64 7.10 3.50 16.54
CA ASP A 64 6.42 2.32 17.07
C ASP A 64 6.45 1.11 16.10
N ALA A 65 7.05 1.30 14.92
CA ALA A 65 7.30 0.23 13.97
C ALA A 65 8.10 -0.91 14.62
N ALA A 66 7.63 -2.14 14.45
CA ALA A 66 8.24 -3.34 15.00
C ALA A 66 9.45 -3.78 14.17
N ILE A 67 10.52 -2.98 14.22
CA ILE A 67 11.78 -3.17 13.48
C ILE A 67 12.48 -4.47 13.89
N ASN A 68 12.96 -5.23 12.89
CA ASN A 68 13.61 -6.54 13.06
C ASN A 68 12.77 -7.61 13.81
N VAL A 69 11.47 -7.39 14.00
CA VAL A 69 10.58 -8.37 14.64
C VAL A 69 10.11 -9.38 13.61
N ASP A 70 10.45 -10.66 13.81
CA ASP A 70 10.00 -11.80 13.00
C ASP A 70 10.16 -11.57 11.47
N GLY A 71 11.28 -10.95 11.06
CA GLY A 71 11.58 -10.67 9.66
C GLY A 71 11.00 -9.35 9.11
N ASN A 72 10.43 -8.49 9.95
CA ASN A 72 10.19 -7.09 9.59
C ASN A 72 11.51 -6.37 9.24
N PRO A 73 11.48 -5.30 8.42
CA PRO A 73 12.68 -4.56 8.03
C PRO A 73 13.48 -4.02 9.22
N GLY A 74 14.77 -3.83 9.00
CA GLY A 74 15.70 -3.21 9.95
C GLY A 74 15.66 -1.69 9.97
N ASP A 75 14.83 -1.07 9.13
CA ASP A 75 14.67 0.37 8.97
C ASP A 75 13.22 0.75 8.67
N LEU A 76 12.96 2.04 8.52
CA LEU A 76 11.63 2.59 8.30
C LEU A 76 11.27 2.70 6.81
N LEU A 77 12.16 2.35 5.88
CA LEU A 77 11.98 2.66 4.47
C LEU A 77 10.83 1.85 3.88
N LEU A 78 9.82 2.52 3.32
CA LEU A 78 8.63 1.90 2.75
C LEU A 78 8.98 0.82 1.73
N SER A 79 10.01 1.04 0.90
CA SER A 79 10.51 0.03 -0.04
C SER A 79 10.87 -1.30 0.63
N ASN A 80 11.48 -1.29 1.81
CA ASN A 80 11.81 -2.52 2.54
C ASN A 80 10.56 -3.19 3.13
N TRP A 81 9.59 -2.40 3.59
CA TRP A 81 8.30 -2.91 4.07
C TRP A 81 7.44 -3.51 2.95
N LEU A 82 7.52 -2.97 1.73
CA LEU A 82 6.89 -3.53 0.52
C LEU A 82 7.64 -4.78 0.03
N THR A 83 8.97 -4.77 0.08
CA THR A 83 9.81 -5.95 -0.24
C THR A 83 9.43 -7.14 0.62
N LEU A 84 9.15 -6.92 1.92
CA LEU A 84 8.67 -7.97 2.80
C LEU A 84 7.37 -8.63 2.33
N LEU A 85 6.40 -7.85 1.82
CA LEU A 85 5.15 -8.39 1.30
C LEU A 85 5.40 -9.24 0.05
N LYS A 86 6.28 -8.74 -0.84
CA LYS A 86 6.69 -9.44 -2.05
C LYS A 86 7.38 -10.76 -1.70
N ASP A 87 8.37 -10.75 -0.81
CA ASP A 87 9.12 -11.93 -0.40
C ASP A 87 8.21 -12.97 0.27
N TRP A 88 7.31 -12.52 1.14
CA TRP A 88 6.32 -13.43 1.74
C TRP A 88 5.39 -14.05 0.68
N SER A 89 4.93 -13.27 -0.29
CA SER A 89 4.09 -13.78 -1.39
C SER A 89 4.85 -14.77 -2.28
N ASP A 90 6.11 -14.48 -2.61
CA ASP A 90 7.01 -15.36 -3.37
C ASP A 90 7.23 -16.70 -2.67
N GLU A 91 7.42 -16.70 -1.34
CA GLU A 91 7.54 -17.93 -0.54
C GLU A 91 6.27 -18.80 -0.60
N GLN A 92 5.11 -18.21 -0.88
CA GLN A 92 3.86 -18.93 -1.11
C GLN A 92 3.64 -19.30 -2.58
N ASN A 93 4.65 -19.15 -3.45
CA ASN A 93 4.54 -19.27 -4.90
C ASN A 93 3.44 -18.38 -5.50
N ASN A 94 3.16 -17.24 -4.88
CA ASN A 94 2.10 -16.31 -5.27
C ASN A 94 0.68 -16.93 -5.28
N GLU A 95 0.46 -18.02 -4.52
CA GLU A 95 -0.83 -18.69 -4.41
C GLU A 95 -1.72 -18.15 -3.27
N ASN A 96 -1.22 -17.15 -2.53
CA ASN A 96 -2.01 -16.48 -1.49
C ASN A 96 -3.14 -15.63 -2.08
N ALA A 97 -4.21 -15.45 -1.29
CA ALA A 97 -5.23 -14.45 -1.58
C ALA A 97 -4.61 -13.04 -1.69
N PRO A 98 -5.21 -12.13 -2.48
CA PRO A 98 -4.71 -10.78 -2.65
C PRO A 98 -4.55 -10.06 -1.32
N ILE A 99 -3.56 -9.18 -1.25
CA ILE A 99 -3.31 -8.30 -0.10
C ILE A 99 -3.83 -6.91 -0.44
N THR A 100 -4.75 -6.39 0.36
CA THR A 100 -5.07 -4.96 0.38
C THR A 100 -4.08 -4.26 1.29
N LEU A 101 -3.32 -3.32 0.75
CA LEU A 101 -2.46 -2.46 1.54
C LEU A 101 -3.05 -1.06 1.59
N PHE A 102 -3.52 -0.66 2.76
CA PHE A 102 -3.89 0.70 3.07
C PHE A 102 -2.61 1.48 3.35
N ILE A 103 -2.31 2.49 2.53
CA ILE A 103 -1.21 3.41 2.77
C ILE A 103 -1.83 4.70 3.29
N GLU A 104 -1.65 4.97 4.58
CA GLU A 104 -2.12 6.20 5.21
C GLU A 104 -1.05 7.29 5.08
N LEU A 105 -1.40 8.37 4.38
CA LEU A 105 -0.57 9.57 4.32
C LEU A 105 -0.76 10.37 5.63
N LYS A 106 0.28 10.38 6.47
CA LYS A 106 0.29 11.12 7.75
C LYS A 106 0.67 12.58 7.56
N ASP A 107 1.52 12.85 6.57
CA ASP A 107 1.97 14.17 6.18
C ASP A 107 1.23 14.70 4.93
N CYS A 108 1.30 16.01 4.74
CA CYS A 108 0.82 16.63 3.51
C CYS A 108 1.84 16.42 2.39
N ILE A 109 1.51 15.55 1.43
CA ILE A 109 2.38 15.26 0.28
C ILE A 109 2.55 16.44 -0.70
N VAL A 110 1.86 17.56 -0.44
CA VAL A 110 1.96 18.84 -1.14
C VAL A 110 2.44 19.88 -0.12
N ASP A 111 3.74 19.88 0.16
CA ASP A 111 4.36 20.77 1.14
C ASP A 111 5.80 21.12 0.76
N ALA A 112 6.48 21.86 1.66
CA ALA A 112 7.86 22.28 1.46
C ALA A 112 8.86 21.12 1.32
N ASN A 113 8.54 19.92 1.83
CA ASN A 113 9.38 18.73 1.66
C ASN A 113 9.35 18.22 0.22
N ASN A 114 8.35 18.63 -0.56
CA ASN A 114 8.10 18.19 -1.93
C ASN A 114 8.48 19.25 -2.99
N GLU A 115 9.11 20.35 -2.60
CA GLU A 115 9.64 21.36 -3.53
C GLU A 115 10.70 20.78 -4.51
N PRO A 116 10.81 21.28 -5.76
CA PRO A 116 10.09 22.42 -6.33
C PRO A 116 8.77 22.05 -7.05
N SER A 117 8.20 20.87 -6.81
CA SER A 117 7.00 20.41 -7.54
C SER A 117 5.97 19.81 -6.59
N GLU A 118 4.78 20.39 -6.54
CA GLU A 118 3.65 19.86 -5.77
C GLU A 118 3.30 18.39 -6.06
N LEU A 119 3.73 17.87 -7.23
CA LEU A 119 3.52 16.47 -7.61
C LEU A 119 4.72 15.56 -7.26
N TYR A 120 5.81 16.09 -6.70
CA TYR A 120 7.02 15.31 -6.42
C TYR A 120 6.71 14.13 -5.50
N GLY A 121 6.05 14.37 -4.38
CA GLY A 121 5.76 13.33 -3.39
C GLY A 121 4.91 12.20 -3.97
N ILE A 122 3.80 12.51 -4.65
CA ILE A 122 2.96 11.45 -5.24
C ILE A 122 3.67 10.69 -6.37
N LYS A 123 4.45 11.38 -7.21
CA LYS A 123 5.28 10.73 -8.24
C LYS A 123 6.33 9.83 -7.60
N ARG A 124 6.94 10.28 -6.51
CA ARG A 124 7.92 9.51 -5.76
C ARG A 124 7.27 8.27 -5.14
N LEU A 125 6.11 8.40 -4.51
CA LEU A 125 5.36 7.27 -3.94
C LEU A 125 5.05 6.23 -5.01
N ASN A 126 4.54 6.66 -6.17
CA ASN A 126 4.28 5.77 -7.28
C ASN A 126 5.56 5.05 -7.76
N ASN A 127 6.70 5.76 -7.84
CA ASN A 127 7.97 5.14 -8.20
C ASN A 127 8.45 4.13 -7.15
N VAL A 128 8.42 4.47 -5.86
CA VAL A 128 8.79 3.54 -4.77
C VAL A 128 7.95 2.26 -4.86
N ILE A 129 6.64 2.40 -5.06
CA ILE A 129 5.74 1.26 -5.19
C ILE A 129 6.07 0.43 -6.43
N LEU A 130 6.22 1.04 -7.61
CA LEU A 130 6.45 0.30 -8.87
C LEU A 130 7.86 -0.30 -8.98
N ASP A 131 8.87 0.39 -8.46
CA ASP A 131 10.26 -0.07 -8.45
C ASP A 131 10.42 -1.26 -7.51
N THR A 132 9.63 -1.31 -6.42
CA THR A 132 9.66 -2.41 -5.44
C THR A 132 8.71 -3.56 -5.81
N LEU A 133 7.44 -3.23 -5.98
CA LEU A 133 6.38 -4.13 -6.41
C LEU A 133 6.23 -3.95 -7.92
N SER A 134 6.89 -4.81 -8.70
CA SER A 134 6.76 -4.76 -10.16
C SER A 134 5.28 -4.72 -10.59
N PRO A 135 4.94 -4.24 -11.80
CA PRO A 135 3.56 -4.19 -12.27
C PRO A 135 2.81 -5.55 -12.22
N ASN A 136 3.54 -6.67 -12.18
CA ASN A 136 2.95 -8.01 -12.04
C ASN A 136 2.50 -8.35 -10.61
N TYR A 137 2.95 -7.60 -9.60
CA TYR A 137 2.51 -7.73 -8.22
C TYR A 137 1.29 -6.88 -7.92
N ILE A 138 1.04 -5.83 -8.69
CA ILE A 138 -0.01 -4.87 -8.39
C ILE A 138 -1.24 -5.20 -9.23
N TYR A 139 -2.43 -5.04 -8.65
CA TYR A 139 -3.66 -4.85 -9.41
C TYR A 139 -4.04 -3.37 -9.32
N SER A 140 -3.82 -2.65 -10.41
CA SER A 140 -3.92 -1.18 -10.45
C SER A 140 -5.30 -0.71 -10.90
N HIS A 141 -5.56 0.60 -10.77
CA HIS A 141 -6.73 1.21 -11.39
C HIS A 141 -6.76 1.05 -12.91
N SER A 142 -5.59 1.03 -13.57
CA SER A 142 -5.50 0.79 -15.02
C SER A 142 -6.00 -0.61 -15.39
N ASP A 143 -5.67 -1.62 -14.59
CA ASP A 143 -6.15 -2.99 -14.78
C ASP A 143 -7.65 -3.10 -14.55
N PHE A 144 -8.18 -2.39 -13.56
CA PHE A 144 -9.62 -2.28 -13.33
C PHE A 144 -10.36 -1.64 -14.51
N ARG A 145 -9.84 -0.54 -15.07
CA ARG A 145 -10.41 0.09 -16.28
C ARG A 145 -10.37 -0.83 -17.49
N LYS A 146 -9.26 -1.56 -17.68
CA LYS A 146 -9.11 -2.54 -18.77
C LYS A 146 -10.06 -3.73 -18.64
N ASN A 147 -10.52 -4.02 -17.43
CA ASN A 147 -11.50 -5.05 -17.13
C ASN A 147 -12.94 -4.49 -17.06
N ASP A 148 -13.25 -3.48 -17.88
CA ASP A 148 -14.57 -2.85 -17.97
C ASP A 148 -15.15 -2.38 -16.62
N ASN A 149 -14.27 -1.92 -15.72
CA ASN A 149 -14.62 -1.53 -14.35
C ASN A 149 -15.31 -2.65 -13.55
N GLN A 150 -14.95 -3.91 -13.82
CA GLN A 150 -15.38 -5.06 -13.04
C GLN A 150 -14.23 -5.58 -12.18
N TRP A 151 -14.56 -5.94 -10.93
CA TRP A 151 -13.61 -6.59 -10.05
C TRP A 151 -13.43 -8.06 -10.45
N PRO A 152 -12.19 -8.53 -10.66
CA PRO A 152 -11.91 -9.94 -10.83
C PRO A 152 -12.28 -10.74 -9.57
N THR A 153 -12.31 -12.04 -9.72
CA THR A 153 -12.44 -12.97 -8.59
C THR A 153 -11.21 -12.95 -7.70
N VAL A 154 -11.36 -13.41 -6.46
CA VAL A 154 -10.23 -13.60 -5.53
C VAL A 154 -9.16 -14.52 -6.13
N ARG A 155 -9.56 -15.54 -6.92
CA ARG A 155 -8.67 -16.46 -7.62
C ARG A 155 -7.81 -15.76 -8.67
N GLU A 156 -8.40 -14.87 -9.46
CA GLU A 156 -7.69 -14.13 -10.52
C GLU A 156 -6.70 -13.11 -9.94
N LEU A 157 -6.89 -12.71 -8.68
CA LEU A 157 -6.02 -11.77 -7.97
C LEU A 157 -5.02 -12.45 -7.04
N LYS A 158 -4.80 -13.77 -7.16
CA LYS A 158 -3.78 -14.47 -6.38
C LYS A 158 -2.41 -13.80 -6.48
N GLY A 159 -1.75 -13.66 -5.33
CA GLY A 159 -0.44 -13.01 -5.22
C GLY A 159 -0.42 -11.51 -5.52
N ARG A 160 -1.57 -10.90 -5.85
CA ARG A 160 -1.64 -9.46 -6.16
C ARG A 160 -1.77 -8.62 -4.89
N VAL A 161 -1.24 -7.41 -4.97
CA VAL A 161 -1.39 -6.34 -4.00
C VAL A 161 -2.29 -5.27 -4.59
N ILE A 162 -3.27 -4.83 -3.81
CA ILE A 162 -4.16 -3.71 -4.14
C ILE A 162 -3.83 -2.58 -3.17
N ILE A 163 -3.33 -1.47 -3.70
CA ILE A 163 -3.00 -0.30 -2.90
C ILE A 163 -4.22 0.61 -2.76
N VAL A 164 -4.55 0.97 -1.53
CA VAL A 164 -5.59 1.95 -1.21
C VAL A 164 -4.92 3.11 -0.48
N LEU A 165 -4.89 4.29 -1.11
CA LEU A 165 -4.41 5.50 -0.45
C LEU A 165 -5.49 6.03 0.51
N THR A 166 -5.10 6.29 1.75
CA THR A 166 -5.95 6.90 2.77
C THR A 166 -5.24 8.12 3.36
N SER A 167 -5.96 8.94 4.11
CA SER A 167 -5.38 10.13 4.75
C SER A 167 -6.03 10.40 6.09
N TYR A 168 -5.20 10.65 7.11
CA TYR A 168 -5.60 10.84 8.50
C TYR A 168 -6.50 12.08 8.73
N TRP A 169 -6.40 13.11 7.87
CA TRP A 169 -7.13 14.38 8.04
C TRP A 169 -8.26 14.62 7.03
N GLY A 170 -8.78 13.58 6.37
CA GLY A 170 -9.79 13.79 5.34
C GLY A 170 -9.28 14.70 4.23
N GLY A 171 -8.25 14.24 3.52
CA GLY A 171 -7.74 14.89 2.32
C GLY A 171 -7.13 16.27 2.59
N TYR A 172 -5.84 16.30 2.92
CA TYR A 172 -4.99 17.40 2.44
C TYR A 172 -4.74 17.34 0.92
N TRP A 173 -5.35 16.35 0.25
CA TRP A 173 -5.68 16.34 -1.18
C TRP A 173 -6.97 17.13 -1.52
N ALA A 174 -7.78 17.52 -0.52
CA ALA A 174 -9.13 18.09 -0.70
C ALA A 174 -9.35 19.46 -0.01
N SER A 175 -8.39 19.96 0.77
CA SER A 175 -8.57 21.19 1.58
C SER A 175 -7.76 22.41 1.13
N SER A 176 -6.85 22.29 0.16
CA SER A 176 -6.21 23.46 -0.47
C SER A 176 -6.85 23.76 -1.81
N GLU A 177 -7.16 25.04 -2.04
CA GLU A 177 -7.54 25.55 -3.36
C GLU A 177 -6.45 25.15 -4.38
N GLY A 178 -6.79 24.28 -5.35
CA GLY A 178 -5.86 23.77 -6.36
C GLY A 178 -5.63 22.25 -6.37
N GLY A 179 -5.86 21.55 -5.24
CA GLY A 179 -5.64 20.10 -5.14
C GLY A 179 -6.56 19.24 -6.02
N PHE A 180 -7.74 19.76 -6.38
CA PHE A 180 -8.69 19.08 -7.27
C PHE A 180 -8.24 19.07 -8.74
N ASP A 181 -7.68 20.18 -9.23
CA ASP A 181 -7.29 20.31 -10.65
C ASP A 181 -5.99 19.53 -10.92
N SER A 182 -5.05 19.54 -9.98
CA SER A 182 -3.84 18.70 -10.06
C SER A 182 -4.20 17.20 -10.02
N ARG A 183 -5.20 16.82 -9.21
CA ARG A 183 -5.79 15.46 -9.22
C ARG A 183 -6.35 15.09 -10.59
N LEU A 184 -7.17 15.96 -11.18
CA LEU A 184 -7.78 15.70 -12.48
C LEU A 184 -6.72 15.53 -13.57
N GLN A 185 -5.68 16.37 -13.53
CA GLN A 185 -4.58 16.31 -14.48
C GLN A 185 -3.73 15.04 -14.33
N TYR A 186 -3.43 14.59 -13.10
CA TYR A 186 -2.70 13.35 -12.89
C TYR A 186 -3.51 12.12 -13.33
N LEU A 187 -4.78 12.01 -12.91
CA LEU A 187 -5.64 10.87 -13.24
C LEU A 187 -5.93 10.74 -14.74
N ASN A 188 -5.92 11.84 -15.48
CA ASN A 188 -6.12 11.84 -16.93
C ASN A 188 -4.84 11.55 -17.73
N ASN A 189 -3.66 11.63 -17.11
CA ASN A 189 -2.36 11.45 -17.76
C ASN A 189 -1.62 10.17 -17.32
N CYS A 190 -2.28 9.30 -16.55
CA CYS A 190 -1.79 7.99 -16.10
C CYS A 190 -2.81 6.89 -16.44
#